data_AF-A0A3D4YRQ2-F1
#
_entry.id   AF-A0A3D4YRQ2-F1
#
_cell.length_a   1.000
_cell.length_b   1.000
_cell.length_c   1.000
_cell.angle_alpha   90.00
_cell.angle_beta   90.00
_cell.angle_gamma   90.00
#
_symmetry.space_group_name_H-M   'P 1'
#
loop_
_entity.id
_entity.type
_entity.pdbx_description
1 polymer ?
#
loop_
_entity_poly.entity_id
_entity_poly.type
_entity_poly.pdbx_seq_one_letter_code
_entity_poly.pdbx_strand_id
1 'polypeptide(L)'
;MLAYPRNLEGSITILGEKGSAKIGGTAVNKIEYWQFAEYDDDDKQVDAADTNPPNVYGLGHQGYYRNVLAVLRGEAKPDTDGRAGRKSLELILGIYESAKTGSEVPLPLRAQV
;
A
#
# COMPACT_ATOMS: atom_id res chain seq x y z
N MET A 1 8.25 -3.60 11.58
CA MET A 1 9.69 -3.35 11.35
C MET A 1 10.39 -3.20 12.69
N LEU A 2 11.11 -4.25 13.12
CA LEU A 2 11.78 -4.37 14.43
C LEU A 2 12.98 -5.34 14.34
N ALA A 3 13.76 -5.28 13.25
CA ALA A 3 14.90 -6.19 13.05
C ALA A 3 16.22 -5.53 13.53
N TYR A 4 16.98 -6.23 14.37
CA TYR A 4 18.32 -5.80 14.77
C TYR A 4 19.38 -6.24 13.73
N PRO A 5 20.40 -5.43 13.40
CA PRO A 5 20.64 -4.05 13.85
C PRO A 5 19.93 -2.99 13.00
N ARG A 6 19.25 -3.40 11.92
CA ARG A 6 18.50 -2.52 11.02
C ARG A 6 17.35 -3.28 10.36
N ASN A 7 16.36 -2.52 9.88
CA ASN A 7 15.28 -3.06 9.07
C ASN A 7 15.83 -3.67 7.76
N LEU A 8 15.32 -4.85 7.40
CA LEU A 8 15.83 -5.62 6.27
C LEU A 8 15.00 -5.40 5.01
N GLU A 9 13.68 -5.50 5.10
CA GLU A 9 12.81 -5.54 3.93
C GLU A 9 11.39 -5.04 4.25
N GLY A 10 10.79 -4.39 3.26
CA GLY A 10 9.36 -4.25 3.07
C GLY A 10 9.09 -4.40 1.58
N SER A 11 8.31 -5.40 1.20
CA SER A 11 8.09 -5.74 -0.20
C SER A 11 6.65 -6.15 -0.49
N ILE A 12 6.28 -5.99 -1.76
CA ILE A 12 5.02 -6.45 -2.33
C ILE A 12 5.31 -7.08 -3.70
N THR A 13 4.72 -8.24 -3.93
CA THR A 13 4.76 -8.94 -5.22
C THR A 13 3.35 -9.08 -5.74
N ILE A 14 3.13 -8.66 -6.98
CA ILE A 14 1.86 -8.81 -7.68
C ILE A 14 2.11 -9.73 -8.87
N LEU A 15 1.34 -10.81 -8.93
CA LEU A 15 1.40 -11.80 -10.01
C LEU A 15 0.05 -11.81 -10.73
N GLY A 16 0.07 -11.60 -12.04
CA GLY A 16 -1.12 -11.63 -12.89
C GLY A 16 -0.89 -12.45 -14.16
N GLU A 17 -1.97 -12.72 -14.88
CA GLU A 17 -1.96 -13.50 -16.12
C GLU A 17 -1.05 -12.88 -17.21
N LYS A 18 -0.96 -11.55 -17.26
CA LYS A 18 -0.25 -10.80 -18.31
C LYS A 18 0.95 -10.00 -17.83
N GLY A 19 1.38 -10.22 -16.59
CA GLY A 19 2.52 -9.51 -16.05
C GLY A 19 2.71 -9.74 -14.57
N SER A 20 3.87 -9.32 -14.09
CA SER A 20 4.25 -9.46 -12.69
C SER A 20 5.18 -8.32 -12.31
N ALA A 21 5.02 -7.85 -11.08
CA ALA A 21 5.84 -6.80 -10.50
C ALA A 21 6.26 -7.15 -9.08
N LYS A 22 7.47 -6.78 -8.71
CA LYS A 22 7.96 -6.81 -7.33
C LYS A 22 8.56 -5.46 -7.00
N ILE A 23 8.05 -4.88 -5.92
CA ILE A 23 8.63 -3.69 -5.31
C ILE A 23 9.17 -4.10 -3.95
N GLY A 24 10.46 -3.91 -3.73
CA GLY A 24 11.17 -4.29 -2.51
C GLY A 24 11.95 -3.13 -1.91
N GLY A 25 13.13 -3.44 -1.36
CA GLY A 25 13.89 -2.50 -0.53
C GLY A 25 13.40 -2.46 0.93
N THR A 26 13.91 -1.49 1.69
CA THR A 26 13.56 -1.35 3.12
C THR A 26 12.22 -0.65 3.33
N ALA A 27 11.63 -0.03 2.32
CA ALA A 27 10.36 0.69 2.47
C ALA A 27 9.48 0.63 1.23
N VAL A 28 9.48 -0.51 0.51
CA VAL A 28 8.74 -0.67 -0.76
C VAL A 28 9.14 0.44 -1.74
N ASN A 29 10.45 0.69 -1.84
CA ASN A 29 11.01 1.89 -2.43
C ASN A 29 11.94 1.61 -3.62
N LYS A 30 12.08 0.33 -3.96
CA LYS A 30 12.90 -0.15 -5.08
C LYS A 30 12.09 -1.09 -5.95
N ILE A 31 11.99 -0.83 -7.25
CA ILE A 31 11.43 -1.79 -8.19
C ILE A 31 12.49 -2.87 -8.45
N GLU A 32 12.17 -4.11 -8.07
CA GLU A 32 13.08 -5.26 -8.20
C GLU A 32 12.72 -6.13 -9.41
N TYR A 33 11.45 -6.13 -9.82
CA TYR A 33 10.97 -6.86 -10.99
C TYR A 33 9.80 -6.11 -11.63
N TRP A 34 9.83 -5.97 -12.95
CA TRP A 34 8.79 -5.30 -13.73
C TRP A 34 8.73 -5.93 -15.12
N GLN A 35 7.74 -6.80 -15.36
CA GLN A 35 7.60 -7.51 -16.63
C GLN A 35 6.13 -7.63 -16.99
N PHE A 36 5.76 -7.11 -18.16
CA PHE A 36 4.41 -7.19 -18.70
C PHE A 36 4.46 -7.69 -20.15
N ALA A 37 3.36 -8.30 -20.60
CA ALA A 37 3.25 -8.86 -21.95
C ALA A 37 3.17 -7.78 -23.03
N GLU A 38 2.61 -6.63 -22.69
CA GLU A 38 2.41 -5.49 -23.57
C GLU A 38 3.13 -4.28 -22.98
N TYR A 39 3.61 -3.43 -23.88
CA TYR A 39 4.31 -2.19 -23.53
C TYR A 39 3.33 -1.10 -23.07
N ASP A 40 3.71 -0.36 -22.04
CA ASP A 40 3.06 0.88 -21.62
C ASP A 40 4.08 2.03 -21.49
N ASP A 41 3.66 3.28 -21.72
CA ASP A 41 4.55 4.43 -21.57
C ASP A 41 5.07 4.59 -20.13
N ASP A 42 4.33 4.14 -19.13
CA ASP A 42 4.75 4.11 -17.74
C ASP A 42 5.96 3.18 -17.51
N ASP A 43 6.23 2.20 -18.38
CA ASP A 43 7.42 1.33 -18.29
C ASP A 43 8.72 2.14 -18.37
N LYS A 44 8.70 3.30 -19.05
CA LYS A 44 9.86 4.20 -19.14
C LYS A 44 10.19 4.86 -17.80
N GLN A 45 9.25 4.90 -16.87
CA GLN A 45 9.40 5.58 -15.58
C GLN A 45 10.01 4.69 -14.51
N VAL A 46 10.08 3.36 -14.73
CA VAL A 46 10.50 2.37 -13.73
C VAL A 46 11.85 2.70 -13.11
N ASP A 47 12.88 2.96 -13.92
CA ASP A 47 14.23 3.26 -13.43
C ASP A 47 14.32 4.58 -12.64
N ALA A 48 13.39 5.50 -12.87
CA ALA A 48 13.32 6.80 -12.21
C ALA A 48 12.33 6.84 -11.04
N ALA A 49 11.49 5.81 -10.89
CA ALA A 49 10.44 5.75 -9.88
C ALA A 49 10.96 5.33 -8.51
N ASP A 50 12.16 4.75 -8.45
CA ASP A 50 12.83 4.42 -7.19
C ASP A 50 12.96 5.68 -6.31
N THR A 51 12.41 5.60 -5.10
CA THR A 51 12.52 6.68 -4.13
C THR A 51 13.48 6.28 -3.04
N ASN A 52 14.28 7.24 -2.55
CA ASN A 52 15.11 7.02 -1.37
C ASN A 52 14.69 8.01 -0.27
N PRO A 53 13.50 7.81 0.32
CA PRO A 53 13.06 8.70 1.38
C PRO A 53 14.02 8.62 2.57
N PRO A 54 14.27 9.75 3.26
CA PRO A 54 15.21 9.77 4.38
C PRO A 54 14.76 8.89 5.57
N ASN A 55 13.48 8.51 5.61
CA ASN A 55 12.92 7.58 6.58
C ASN A 55 11.63 6.92 6.03
N VAL A 56 11.09 5.96 6.78
CA VAL A 56 9.86 5.21 6.44
C VAL A 56 8.59 6.06 6.33
N TYR A 57 8.59 7.30 6.82
CA TYR A 57 7.46 8.22 6.70
C TYR A 57 7.43 8.99 5.37
N GLY A 58 8.48 8.81 4.56
CA GLY A 58 8.46 9.14 3.14
C GLY A 58 8.15 10.61 2.83
N LEU A 59 7.66 10.81 1.61
CA LEU A 59 7.16 12.09 1.11
C LEU A 59 5.62 12.19 1.15
N GLY A 60 4.94 11.16 1.68
CA GLY A 60 3.48 11.00 1.56
C GLY A 60 2.66 12.08 2.26
N HIS A 61 3.16 12.62 3.38
CA HIS A 61 2.43 13.62 4.17
C HIS A 61 2.14 14.91 3.40
N GLN A 62 3.07 15.37 2.55
CA GLN A 62 2.85 16.57 1.75
C GLN A 62 1.73 16.38 0.73
N GLY A 63 1.69 15.22 0.06
CA GLY A 63 0.60 14.86 -0.84
C GLY A 63 -0.74 14.77 -0.11
N TYR A 64 -0.74 14.12 1.06
CA TYR A 64 -1.93 14.00 1.89
C TYR A 64 -2.52 15.37 2.30
N TYR A 65 -1.69 16.26 2.85
CA TYR A 65 -2.16 17.60 3.24
C TYR A 65 -2.62 18.44 2.04
N ARG A 66 -2.02 18.25 0.86
CA ARG A 66 -2.47 18.92 -0.36
C ARG A 66 -3.89 18.49 -0.74
N ASN A 67 -4.20 17.20 -0.68
CA ASN A 67 -5.57 16.70 -0.89
C ASN A 67 -6.52 17.28 0.16
N VAL A 68 -6.16 17.25 1.44
CA VAL A 68 -6.99 17.82 2.52
C VAL A 68 -7.32 19.29 2.25
N LEU A 69 -6.34 20.11 1.88
CA LEU A 69 -6.57 21.52 1.60
C LEU A 69 -7.48 21.72 0.37
N ALA A 70 -7.28 20.96 -0.71
CA ALA A 70 -8.12 21.02 -1.90
C ALA A 70 -9.57 20.62 -1.60
N VAL A 71 -9.79 19.59 -0.78
CA VAL A 71 -11.12 19.17 -0.32
C VAL A 71 -11.80 20.26 0.48
N LEU A 72 -11.09 20.88 1.43
CA LEU A 72 -11.64 21.97 2.25
C LEU A 72 -12.02 23.21 1.42
N ARG A 73 -11.40 23.37 0.24
CA ARG A 73 -11.72 24.43 -0.73
C ARG A 73 -12.82 24.04 -1.73
N GLY A 74 -13.29 22.79 -1.72
CA GLY A 74 -14.25 22.28 -2.70
C GLY A 74 -13.65 21.96 -4.08
N GLU A 75 -12.32 21.86 -4.17
CA GLU A 75 -11.57 21.62 -5.42
C GLU A 75 -11.31 20.13 -5.68
N ALA A 76 -11.46 19.28 -4.66
CA ALA A 76 -11.18 17.85 -4.74
C ALA A 76 -12.13 17.01 -3.87
N LYS A 77 -12.08 15.69 -4.06
CA LYS A 77 -12.66 14.70 -3.14
C LYS A 77 -11.57 14.12 -2.24
N PRO A 78 -11.91 13.65 -1.02
CA PRO A 78 -10.92 13.00 -0.16
C PRO A 78 -10.36 11.75 -0.84
N ASP A 79 -9.03 11.67 -0.99
CA ASP A 79 -8.36 10.48 -1.55
C ASP A 79 -8.56 9.27 -0.63
N THR A 80 -8.68 9.51 0.68
CA THR A 80 -9.00 8.49 1.68
C THR A 80 -9.95 9.08 2.72
N ASP A 81 -11.24 8.78 2.62
CA ASP A 81 -12.25 9.15 3.61
C ASP A 81 -12.41 8.07 4.70
N GLY A 82 -13.29 8.33 5.68
CA GLY A 82 -13.58 7.36 6.74
C GLY A 82 -14.19 6.04 6.22
N ARG A 83 -14.79 6.02 5.02
CA ARG A 83 -15.32 4.78 4.42
C ARG A 83 -14.19 3.95 3.79
N ALA A 84 -13.25 4.60 3.12
CA ALA A 84 -12.04 3.97 2.60
C ALA A 84 -11.19 3.40 3.74
N GLY A 85 -11.00 4.15 4.82
CA GLY A 85 -10.26 3.70 6.00
C GLY A 85 -10.88 2.47 6.70
N ARG A 86 -12.21 2.31 6.64
CA ARG A 86 -12.87 1.11 7.21
C ARG A 86 -12.49 -0.19 6.51
N LYS A 87 -12.10 -0.15 5.23
CA LYS A 87 -11.74 -1.37 4.47
C LYS A 87 -10.48 -2.02 5.02
N SER A 88 -9.44 -1.23 5.33
CA SER A 88 -8.20 -1.76 5.91
C SER A 88 -8.41 -2.18 7.37
N LEU A 89 -9.18 -1.42 8.14
CA LEU A 89 -9.53 -1.77 9.51
C LEU A 89 -10.30 -3.10 9.58
N GLU A 90 -11.25 -3.31 8.68
CA GLU A 90 -12.02 -4.56 8.57
C GLU A 90 -11.10 -5.77 8.33
N LEU A 91 -10.14 -5.64 7.41
CA LEU A 91 -9.15 -6.69 7.16
C LEU A 91 -8.29 -6.98 8.39
N ILE A 92 -7.81 -5.95 9.09
CA ILE A 92 -7.01 -6.12 10.33
C ILE A 92 -7.82 -6.87 11.39
N LEU A 93 -9.09 -6.52 11.58
CA LEU A 93 -9.98 -7.19 12.52
C LEU A 93 -10.23 -8.65 12.12
N GLY A 94 -10.40 -8.93 10.82
CA GLY A 94 -10.50 -10.30 10.31
C GLY A 94 -9.24 -11.13 10.57
N ILE A 95 -8.05 -10.54 10.39
CA ILE A 95 -6.77 -11.19 10.71
C ILE A 95 -6.67 -11.51 12.21
N TYR A 96 -7.07 -10.58 13.08
CA TYR A 96 -7.07 -10.81 14.53
C TYR A 96 -8.03 -11.90 14.96
N GLU A 97 -9.24 -11.93 14.41
CA GLU A 97 -10.21 -12.98 14.70
C GLU A 97 -9.74 -14.34 14.18
N SER A 98 -9.14 -14.38 12.99
CA SER A 98 -8.55 -15.61 12.43
C SER A 98 -7.41 -16.13 13.30
N ALA A 99 -6.51 -15.25 13.76
CA ALA A 99 -5.41 -15.62 14.64
C ALA A 99 -5.90 -16.14 16.01
N LYS A 100 -7.00 -15.59 16.53
CA LYS A 100 -7.62 -16.01 17.79
C LYS A 100 -8.33 -17.35 17.69
N THR A 101 -9.02 -17.61 16.57
CA THR A 101 -9.87 -18.80 16.38
C THR A 101 -9.19 -19.93 15.64
N GLY A 102 -8.05 -19.67 14.99
CA GLY A 102 -7.37 -20.62 14.12
C GLY A 102 -8.19 -21.01 12.88
N SER A 103 -9.15 -20.17 12.47
CA SER A 103 -10.09 -20.45 11.38
C SER A 103 -10.15 -19.31 10.37
N GLU A 104 -10.65 -19.61 9.16
CA GLU A 104 -10.90 -18.59 8.14
C GLU A 104 -12.04 -17.66 8.58
N VAL A 105 -11.89 -16.36 8.31
CA VAL A 105 -12.89 -15.33 8.62
C VAL A 105 -13.35 -14.68 7.32
N PRO A 106 -14.62 -14.85 6.91
CA PRO A 106 -15.13 -14.24 5.70
C PRO A 106 -15.32 -12.73 5.87
N LEU A 107 -15.02 -11.98 4.81
CA LEU A 107 -15.35 -10.56 4.68
C LEU A 107 -16.59 -10.39 3.77
N PRO A 108 -17.46 -9.39 4.01
CA PRO A 108 -17.36 -8.37 5.06
C PRO A 108 -17.65 -8.93 6.46
N LEU A 109 -17.05 -8.29 7.48
CA LEU A 109 -17.30 -8.67 8.87
C LEU A 109 -18.77 -8.40 9.20
N ARG A 110 -19.44 -9.42 9.76
CA ARG A 110 -20.81 -9.26 10.23
C ARG A 110 -20.78 -8.49 11.53
N ALA A 111 -21.59 -7.44 11.63
CA ALA A 111 -21.81 -6.78 12.90
C ALA A 111 -22.39 -7.81 13.88
N GLN A 112 -21.75 -7.99 15.04
CA GLN A 112 -22.40 -8.70 16.14
C GLN A 112 -23.48 -7.75 16.68
N VAL A 113 -24.74 -8.05 16.35
CA VAL A 113 -25.92 -7.39 16.94
C VAL A 113 -26.23 -8.09 18.25
#